data_AF-A0A9E4PJI8-F1
#
_entry.id   AF-A0A9E4PJI8-F1
#
_cell.length_a   1.000
_cell.length_b   1.000
_cell.length_c   1.000
_cell.angle_alpha   90.00
_cell.angle_beta   90.00
_cell.angle_gamma   90.00
#
_symmetry.space_group_name_H-M   'P 1'
#
loop_
_entity.id
_entity.type
_entity.pdbx_description
1 polymer ?
#
loop_
_entity_poly.entity_id
_entity_poly.type
_entity_poly.pdbx_seq_one_letter_code
_entity_poly.pdbx_strand_id
1 'polypeptide(L)'
;SRERTGTGQYIDMAMVDGLVTMMFFPIEEHLTTGAVPHRSGTITTGLYPWYSIYETKDGRYVSVGAIEPWFYENLCRLLELEELIPHQYGDDAKQEEVFAAFREKFLTKTRDEWVELLMPGETCVGPVLAIDEVVKDPHLRHREMIVDVEEEGGGTRTQVGVMAKLSETPGTIRTPGPEVGQHTPEILSELGYDEPAIEALRRSEAIA
;
A
#
# COMPACT_ATOMS: atom_id res chain seq x y z
N SER A 1 23.32 -3.89 -19.27
CA SER A 1 23.39 -4.13 -20.73
C SER A 1 24.21 -3.03 -21.41
N ARG A 2 23.73 -1.78 -21.44
CA ARG A 2 24.40 -0.63 -22.08
C ARG A 2 25.90 -0.48 -21.80
N GLU A 3 26.34 -0.57 -20.55
CA GLU A 3 27.77 -0.44 -20.18
C GLU A 3 28.68 -1.50 -20.83
N ARG A 4 28.13 -2.68 -21.13
CA ARG A 4 28.88 -3.79 -21.74
C ARG A 4 28.79 -3.81 -23.25
N THR A 5 27.61 -3.46 -23.79
CA THR A 5 27.33 -3.57 -25.24
C THR A 5 27.54 -2.25 -25.99
N GLY A 6 27.65 -1.12 -25.28
CA GLY A 6 27.71 0.22 -25.87
C GLY A 6 26.40 0.69 -26.50
N THR A 7 25.32 -0.10 -26.38
CA THR A 7 24.06 0.11 -27.11
C THR A 7 22.88 0.19 -26.15
N GLY A 8 21.93 1.08 -26.46
CA GLY A 8 20.64 1.16 -25.79
C GLY A 8 19.74 -0.04 -26.11
N GLN A 9 18.58 -0.10 -25.47
CA GLN A 9 17.56 -1.11 -25.75
C GLN A 9 16.16 -0.49 -25.65
N TYR A 10 15.21 -1.10 -26.34
CA TYR A 10 13.79 -0.77 -26.26
C TYR A 10 13.13 -1.56 -25.13
N ILE A 11 12.31 -0.89 -24.32
CA ILE A 11 11.54 -1.52 -23.23
C ILE A 11 10.05 -1.34 -23.58
N ASP A 12 9.38 -2.45 -23.82
CA ASP A 12 7.92 -2.52 -23.97
C ASP A 12 7.32 -2.96 -22.63
N MET A 13 6.47 -2.12 -22.04
CA MET A 13 5.85 -2.36 -20.74
C MET A 13 4.44 -1.82 -20.75
N ALA A 14 3.45 -2.72 -20.81
CA ALA A 14 2.06 -2.34 -20.75
C ALA A 14 1.57 -2.26 -19.29
N MET A 15 0.60 -1.38 -19.02
CA MET A 15 -0.02 -1.29 -17.68
C MET A 15 -0.62 -2.64 -17.24
N VAL A 16 -1.15 -3.42 -18.18
CA VAL A 16 -1.73 -4.74 -17.91
C VAL A 16 -0.69 -5.73 -17.40
N ASP A 17 0.55 -5.66 -17.86
CA ASP A 17 1.64 -6.55 -17.42
C ASP A 17 1.95 -6.33 -15.93
N GLY A 18 1.96 -5.06 -15.51
CA GLY A 18 2.12 -4.68 -14.11
C GLY A 18 0.97 -5.18 -13.23
N LEU A 19 -0.28 -5.00 -13.67
CA LEU A 19 -1.46 -5.48 -12.95
C LEU A 19 -1.47 -7.00 -12.81
N VAL A 20 -1.20 -7.73 -13.90
CA VAL A 20 -1.10 -9.20 -13.89
C VAL A 20 -0.01 -9.67 -12.93
N THR A 21 1.15 -8.99 -12.91
CA THR A 21 2.23 -9.30 -11.98
C THR A 21 1.80 -9.10 -10.52
N MET A 22 1.06 -8.04 -10.21
CA MET A 22 0.53 -7.81 -8.86
C MET A 22 -0.56 -8.82 -8.46
N MET A 23 -1.23 -9.43 -9.43
CA MET A 23 -2.26 -10.47 -9.23
C MET A 23 -1.67 -11.89 -9.20
N PHE A 24 -0.36 -12.05 -9.00
CA PHE A 24 0.32 -13.34 -9.03
C PHE A 24 -0.38 -14.42 -8.18
N PHE A 25 -0.78 -14.11 -6.94
CA PHE A 25 -1.34 -15.11 -6.02
C PHE A 25 -2.63 -15.79 -6.53
N PRO A 26 -3.73 -15.07 -6.86
CA PRO A 26 -4.94 -15.70 -7.40
C PRO A 26 -4.73 -16.33 -8.79
N ILE A 27 -3.79 -15.82 -9.58
CA ILE A 27 -3.47 -16.40 -10.90
C ILE A 27 -2.79 -17.76 -10.73
N GLU A 28 -1.78 -17.87 -9.87
CA GLU A 28 -1.07 -19.14 -9.63
C GLU A 28 -1.96 -20.20 -8.98
N GLU A 29 -2.86 -19.79 -8.08
CA GLU A 29 -3.87 -20.70 -7.50
C GLU A 29 -4.74 -21.31 -8.60
N HIS A 30 -5.23 -20.49 -9.54
CA HIS A 30 -6.00 -20.97 -10.68
C HIS A 30 -5.17 -21.87 -11.60
N LEU A 31 -3.93 -21.50 -11.93
CA LEU A 31 -3.05 -22.30 -12.77
C LEU A 31 -2.73 -23.68 -12.16
N THR A 32 -2.64 -23.74 -10.83
CA THR A 32 -2.30 -24.97 -10.09
C THR A 32 -3.51 -25.89 -9.90
N THR A 33 -4.68 -25.31 -9.59
CA THR A 33 -5.86 -26.08 -9.14
C THR A 33 -6.99 -26.16 -10.17
N GLY A 34 -7.00 -25.24 -11.15
CA GLY A 34 -8.12 -25.01 -12.05
C GLY A 34 -9.31 -24.30 -11.41
N ALA A 35 -9.29 -24.01 -10.10
CA ALA A 35 -10.38 -23.33 -9.41
C ALA A 35 -10.42 -21.84 -9.81
N VAL A 36 -11.62 -21.29 -10.00
CA VAL A 36 -11.80 -19.86 -10.28
C VAL A 36 -11.90 -19.13 -8.94
N PRO A 37 -10.97 -18.23 -8.60
CA PRO A 37 -11.05 -17.49 -7.35
C PRO A 37 -12.26 -16.55 -7.36
N HIS A 38 -12.93 -16.46 -6.22
CA HIS A 38 -14.03 -15.53 -5.98
C HIS A 38 -13.60 -14.46 -4.98
N ARG A 39 -14.32 -13.33 -4.94
CA ARG A 39 -14.07 -12.27 -3.96
C ARG A 39 -14.21 -12.86 -2.55
N SER A 40 -13.21 -12.65 -1.71
CA SER A 40 -13.13 -13.23 -0.37
C SER A 40 -13.23 -14.75 -0.31
N GLY A 41 -12.81 -15.43 -1.38
CA GLY A 41 -12.87 -16.89 -1.50
C GLY A 41 -11.56 -17.61 -1.21
N THR A 42 -10.50 -16.90 -0.81
CA THR A 42 -9.19 -17.50 -0.53
C THR A 42 -8.77 -17.29 0.93
N ILE A 43 -7.82 -18.11 1.38
CA ILE A 43 -7.29 -18.10 2.75
C ILE A 43 -6.84 -16.71 3.21
N THR A 44 -6.32 -15.88 2.30
CA THR A 44 -5.81 -14.53 2.61
C THR A 44 -6.74 -13.39 2.16
N THR A 45 -8.01 -13.68 1.85
CA THR A 45 -8.93 -12.65 1.31
C THR A 45 -10.28 -12.53 2.05
N GLY A 46 -10.46 -13.21 3.18
CA GLY A 46 -11.71 -13.16 3.94
C GLY A 46 -12.48 -14.47 4.01
N LEU A 47 -11.93 -15.58 3.49
CA LEU A 47 -12.61 -16.89 3.55
C LEU A 47 -12.79 -17.37 4.99
N TYR A 48 -11.80 -17.12 5.84
CA TYR A 48 -11.76 -17.59 7.23
C TYR A 48 -11.91 -16.44 8.23
N PRO A 49 -12.52 -16.68 9.40
CA PRO A 49 -12.77 -15.65 10.40
C PRO A 49 -11.48 -15.10 11.01
N TRP A 50 -10.43 -15.91 11.09
CA TRP A 50 -9.11 -15.47 11.55
C TRP A 50 -8.28 -14.78 10.46
N TYR A 51 -8.83 -14.60 9.25
CA TYR A 51 -8.23 -13.80 8.19
C TYR A 51 -9.28 -12.93 7.49
N SER A 52 -9.77 -11.89 8.18
CA SER A 52 -10.87 -11.05 7.71
C SER A 52 -10.82 -9.64 8.31
N ILE A 53 -11.65 -8.75 7.77
CA ILE A 53 -11.89 -7.41 8.30
C ILE A 53 -13.17 -7.44 9.16
N TYR A 54 -13.14 -6.77 10.31
CA TYR A 54 -14.27 -6.69 11.24
C TYR A 54 -14.60 -5.24 11.60
N GLU A 55 -15.89 -4.92 11.59
CA GLU A 55 -16.42 -3.64 12.07
C GLU A 55 -16.40 -3.59 13.61
N THR A 56 -16.08 -2.43 14.16
CA THR A 56 -16.00 -2.15 15.59
C THR A 56 -17.13 -1.22 16.03
N LYS A 57 -17.29 -1.03 17.34
CA LYS A 57 -18.39 -0.26 17.95
C LYS A 57 -18.63 1.13 17.36
N ASP A 58 -17.56 1.77 16.90
CA ASP A 58 -17.52 3.12 16.36
C ASP A 58 -17.65 3.18 14.82
N GLY A 59 -18.01 2.08 14.17
CA GLY A 59 -18.14 1.98 12.70
C GLY A 59 -16.80 2.00 11.96
N ARG A 60 -15.70 1.84 12.70
CA ARG A 60 -14.35 1.65 12.16
C ARG A 60 -14.04 0.16 12.04
N TYR A 61 -12.85 -0.18 11.55
CA TYR A 61 -12.52 -1.57 11.24
C TYR A 61 -11.15 -1.97 11.75
N VAL A 62 -11.03 -3.24 12.12
CA VAL A 62 -9.76 -3.93 12.35
C VAL A 62 -9.55 -5.01 11.28
N SER A 63 -8.29 -5.20 10.88
CA SER A 63 -7.86 -6.32 10.04
C SER A 63 -7.28 -7.41 10.93
N VAL A 64 -7.74 -8.65 10.75
CA VAL A 64 -7.26 -9.83 11.45
C VAL A 64 -6.56 -10.73 10.44
N GLY A 65 -5.35 -11.19 10.74
CA GLY A 65 -4.56 -12.09 9.88
C GLY A 65 -3.83 -13.18 10.67
N ALA A 66 -4.54 -13.88 11.57
CA ALA A 66 -4.01 -14.89 12.47
C ALA A 66 -4.00 -16.30 11.84
N ILE A 67 -3.15 -16.52 10.83
CA ILE A 67 -3.04 -17.81 10.13
C ILE A 67 -2.42 -18.87 11.04
N GLU A 68 -1.37 -18.50 11.77
CA GLU A 68 -0.62 -19.41 12.61
C GLU A 68 -1.40 -19.76 13.89
N PRO A 69 -1.40 -21.05 14.31
CA PRO A 69 -2.24 -21.50 15.43
C PRO A 69 -2.04 -20.72 16.74
N TRP A 70 -0.81 -20.31 17.05
CA TRP A 70 -0.52 -19.56 18.28
C TRP A 70 -1.06 -18.12 18.24
N PHE A 71 -1.06 -17.46 17.07
CA PHE A 71 -1.68 -16.14 16.92
C PHE A 71 -3.21 -16.24 17.05
N TYR A 72 -3.81 -17.29 16.47
CA TYR A 72 -5.24 -17.54 16.61
C TYR A 72 -5.64 -17.86 18.07
N GLU A 73 -4.84 -18.67 18.75
CA GLU A 73 -5.05 -18.98 20.16
C GLU A 73 -4.98 -17.72 21.04
N ASN A 74 -3.96 -16.89 20.84
CA ASN A 74 -3.83 -15.61 21.56
C ASN A 74 -5.00 -14.67 21.27
N LEU A 75 -5.44 -14.60 20.01
CA LEU A 75 -6.60 -13.81 19.61
C LEU A 75 -7.86 -14.30 20.35
N CYS A 76 -8.16 -15.60 20.32
CA CYS A 76 -9.34 -16.15 21.00
C CYS A 76 -9.33 -15.87 22.50
N ARG A 77 -8.17 -16.01 23.17
CA ARG A 77 -8.02 -15.68 24.59
C ARG A 77 -8.28 -14.22 24.89
N LEU A 78 -7.73 -13.29 24.10
CA LEU A 78 -7.94 -11.85 24.32
C LEU A 78 -9.34 -11.38 23.92
N LEU A 79 -10.01 -12.12 23.04
CA LEU A 79 -11.43 -11.96 22.75
C LEU A 79 -12.34 -12.64 23.78
N GLU A 80 -11.79 -13.38 24.76
CA GLU A 80 -12.56 -14.19 25.74
C GLU A 80 -13.50 -15.18 25.02
N LEU A 81 -12.97 -15.88 24.01
CA LEU A 81 -13.62 -16.88 23.17
C LEU A 81 -12.77 -18.17 23.10
N GLU A 82 -12.19 -18.59 24.23
CA GLU A 82 -11.26 -19.71 24.30
C GLU A 82 -11.85 -21.05 23.81
N GLU A 83 -13.17 -21.21 23.89
CA GLU A 83 -13.88 -22.36 23.35
C GLU A 83 -13.73 -22.51 21.84
N LEU A 84 -13.38 -21.43 21.12
CA LEU A 84 -13.18 -21.44 19.66
C LEU A 84 -11.78 -21.89 19.24
N ILE A 85 -10.81 -21.96 20.16
CA ILE A 85 -9.41 -22.32 19.84
C ILE A 85 -9.29 -23.63 19.04
N PRO A 86 -10.02 -24.72 19.34
CA PRO A 86 -9.92 -25.97 18.57
C PRO A 86 -10.50 -25.89 17.16
N HIS A 87 -11.16 -24.78 16.80
CA HIS A 87 -12.02 -24.65 15.64
C HIS A 87 -11.46 -23.76 14.53
N GLN A 88 -10.17 -23.42 14.57
CA GLN A 88 -9.51 -22.60 13.54
C GLN A 88 -9.83 -23.09 12.12
N TYR A 89 -9.71 -24.38 11.86
CA TYR A 89 -10.05 -25.01 10.57
C TYR A 89 -11.21 -26.01 10.72
N GLY A 90 -12.20 -25.67 11.54
CA GLY A 90 -13.48 -26.42 11.61
C GLY A 90 -14.23 -26.42 10.29
N ASP A 91 -15.29 -27.24 10.20
CA ASP A 91 -16.19 -27.28 9.05
C ASP A 91 -16.92 -25.94 8.81
N ASP A 92 -17.59 -25.82 7.66
CA ASP A 92 -18.25 -24.58 7.23
C ASP A 92 -19.21 -24.01 8.30
N ALA A 93 -20.00 -24.89 8.93
CA ALA A 93 -20.94 -24.48 9.97
C ALA A 93 -20.21 -23.92 11.20
N LYS A 94 -19.08 -24.53 11.58
CA LYS A 94 -18.25 -24.02 12.66
C LYS A 94 -17.55 -22.72 12.29
N GLN A 95 -17.10 -22.55 11.04
CA GLN A 95 -16.53 -21.27 10.59
C GLN A 95 -17.55 -20.14 10.66
N GLU A 96 -18.81 -20.39 10.29
CA GLU A 96 -19.89 -19.41 10.42
C GLU A 96 -20.13 -19.01 11.88
N GLU A 97 -20.09 -19.96 12.81
CA GLU A 97 -20.20 -19.69 14.25
C GLU A 97 -19.05 -18.81 14.76
N VAL A 98 -17.81 -19.11 14.36
CA VAL A 98 -16.63 -18.31 14.74
C VAL A 98 -16.73 -16.90 14.14
N PHE A 99 -17.19 -16.77 12.89
CA PHE A 99 -17.44 -15.47 12.26
C PHE A 99 -18.45 -14.65 13.05
N ALA A 100 -19.58 -15.25 13.44
CA ALA A 100 -20.62 -14.58 14.22
C ALA A 100 -20.07 -14.10 15.56
N ALA A 101 -19.37 -14.98 16.29
CA ALA A 101 -18.76 -14.65 17.58
C ALA A 101 -17.73 -13.51 17.46
N PHE A 102 -16.87 -13.54 16.44
CA PHE A 102 -15.88 -12.48 16.22
C PHE A 102 -16.56 -11.15 15.89
N ARG A 103 -17.56 -11.15 15.00
CA ARG A 103 -18.33 -9.94 14.67
C ARG A 103 -19.00 -9.33 15.90
N GLU A 104 -19.70 -10.15 16.69
CA GLU A 104 -20.33 -9.69 17.93
C GLU A 104 -19.29 -9.13 18.91
N LYS A 105 -18.18 -9.83 19.09
CA LYS A 105 -17.13 -9.39 20.01
C LYS A 105 -16.53 -8.07 19.56
N PHE A 106 -16.14 -7.92 18.30
CA PHE A 106 -15.51 -6.69 17.81
C PHE A 106 -16.42 -5.45 17.93
N LEU A 107 -17.75 -5.61 17.92
CA LEU A 107 -18.70 -4.52 18.16
C LEU A 107 -18.76 -4.03 19.62
N THR A 108 -18.09 -4.69 20.57
CA THR A 108 -18.16 -4.30 22.00
C THR A 108 -17.21 -3.17 22.40
N LYS A 109 -16.16 -2.92 21.59
CA LYS A 109 -15.18 -1.83 21.79
C LYS A 109 -14.94 -1.07 20.50
N THR A 110 -14.42 0.14 20.62
CA THR A 110 -13.95 0.93 19.47
C THR A 110 -12.72 0.28 18.84
N ARG A 111 -12.38 0.65 17.60
CA ARG A 111 -11.18 0.15 16.92
C ARG A 111 -9.91 0.37 17.74
N ASP A 112 -9.73 1.57 18.29
CA ASP A 112 -8.49 1.93 18.99
C ASP A 112 -8.36 1.18 20.32
N GLU A 113 -9.47 0.96 21.04
CA GLU A 113 -9.49 0.10 22.22
C GLU A 113 -9.12 -1.36 21.89
N TRP A 114 -9.58 -1.89 20.74
CA TRP A 114 -9.17 -3.23 20.29
C TRP A 114 -7.71 -3.29 19.89
N VAL A 115 -7.23 -2.29 19.17
CA VAL A 115 -5.84 -2.19 18.74
C VAL A 115 -4.90 -2.16 19.95
N GLU A 116 -5.20 -1.33 20.96
CA GLU A 116 -4.42 -1.25 22.19
C GLU A 116 -4.37 -2.60 22.93
N LEU A 117 -5.48 -3.34 22.93
CA LEU A 117 -5.58 -4.64 23.60
C LEU A 117 -4.89 -5.77 22.82
N LEU A 118 -5.09 -5.83 21.50
CA LEU A 118 -4.75 -7.00 20.68
C LEU A 118 -3.36 -6.91 20.05
N MET A 119 -2.90 -5.73 19.62
CA MET A 119 -1.61 -5.59 18.94
C MET A 119 -0.41 -6.06 19.77
N PRO A 120 -0.32 -5.76 21.09
CA PRO A 120 0.78 -6.25 21.92
C PRO A 120 0.77 -7.77 22.15
N GLY A 121 -0.38 -8.43 21.94
CA GLY A 121 -0.62 -9.82 22.32
C GLY A 121 -0.27 -10.86 21.26
N GLU A 122 0.54 -10.51 20.24
CA GLU A 122 0.88 -11.42 19.15
C GLU A 122 -0.38 -12.04 18.51
N THR A 123 -1.31 -11.21 18.04
CA THR A 123 -2.60 -11.66 17.48
C THR A 123 -2.74 -11.42 15.97
N CYS A 124 -1.74 -10.79 15.35
CA CYS A 124 -1.81 -10.35 13.94
C CYS A 124 -3.04 -9.48 13.62
N VAL A 125 -3.45 -8.64 14.58
CA VAL A 125 -4.49 -7.63 14.39
C VAL A 125 -3.85 -6.26 14.13
N GLY A 126 -4.48 -5.45 13.28
CA GLY A 126 -4.10 -4.06 13.07
C GLY A 126 -5.29 -3.17 12.70
N PRO A 127 -5.18 -1.85 12.85
CA PRO A 127 -6.23 -0.92 12.43
C PRO A 127 -6.35 -0.91 10.89
N VAL A 128 -7.58 -0.81 10.39
CA VAL A 128 -7.81 -0.33 9.02
C VAL A 128 -7.78 1.19 9.08
N LEU A 129 -6.71 1.79 8.55
CA LEU A 129 -6.49 3.24 8.58
C LEU A 129 -7.23 3.94 7.43
N ALA A 130 -7.87 5.06 7.73
CA ALA A 130 -8.31 6.02 6.72
C ALA A 130 -7.09 6.76 6.13
N ILE A 131 -7.23 7.28 4.91
CA ILE A 131 -6.12 7.97 4.22
C ILE A 131 -5.57 9.15 5.03
N ASP A 132 -6.43 9.89 5.74
CA ASP A 132 -5.99 11.03 6.55
C ASP A 132 -5.26 10.58 7.83
N GLU A 133 -5.46 9.34 8.28
CA GLU A 133 -4.66 8.71 9.35
C GLU A 133 -3.31 8.24 8.79
N VAL A 134 -3.29 7.61 7.61
CA VAL A 134 -2.07 7.15 6.91
C VAL A 134 -1.09 8.31 6.73
N VAL A 135 -1.53 9.47 6.22
CA VAL A 135 -0.63 10.62 6.00
C VAL A 135 -0.10 11.26 7.29
N LYS A 136 -0.74 10.97 8.43
CA LYS A 136 -0.32 11.45 9.76
C LYS A 136 0.47 10.39 10.54
N ASP A 137 0.62 9.19 9.99
CA ASP A 137 1.24 8.06 10.69
C ASP A 137 2.72 8.36 11.02
N PRO A 138 3.11 8.31 12.32
CA PRO A 138 4.47 8.62 12.74
C PRO A 138 5.52 7.67 12.15
N HIS A 139 5.17 6.40 11.92
CA HIS A 139 6.07 5.43 11.31
C HIS A 139 6.30 5.75 9.83
N LEU A 140 5.27 6.14 9.09
CA LEU A 140 5.42 6.56 7.69
C LEU A 140 6.21 7.87 7.54
N ARG A 141 6.08 8.82 8.48
CA ARG A 141 6.97 9.99 8.54
C ARG A 141 8.40 9.61 8.89
N HIS A 142 8.61 8.75 9.89
CA HIS A 142 9.94 8.25 10.26
C HIS A 142 10.62 7.52 9.10
N ARG A 143 9.85 6.76 8.30
CA ARG A 143 10.33 6.10 7.09
C ARG A 143 10.40 7.01 5.86
N GLU A 144 10.18 8.32 6.01
CA GLU A 144 10.18 9.30 4.91
C GLU A 144 9.32 8.83 3.73
N MET A 145 8.16 8.24 4.02
CA MET A 145 7.16 7.84 3.03
C MET A 145 6.11 8.91 2.85
N ILE A 146 5.94 9.80 3.83
CA ILE A 146 5.19 11.04 3.72
C ILE A 146 6.16 12.15 4.09
N VAL A 147 6.41 13.05 3.14
CA VAL A 147 7.45 14.09 3.25
C VAL A 147 6.90 15.44 2.84
N ASP A 148 7.41 16.49 3.49
CA ASP A 148 7.09 17.87 3.15
C ASP A 148 8.21 18.41 2.24
N VAL A 149 7.82 18.98 1.10
CA VAL A 149 8.74 19.49 0.08
C VAL A 149 8.52 20.99 -0.05
N GLU A 150 9.60 21.76 0.08
CA GLU A 150 9.57 23.21 -0.11
C GLU A 150 9.24 23.57 -1.57
N GLU A 151 8.33 24.51 -1.77
CA GLU A 151 7.94 25.00 -3.10
C GLU A 151 8.74 26.26 -3.50
N GLU A 152 8.98 26.42 -4.81
CA GLU A 152 9.55 27.64 -5.35
C GLU A 152 8.56 28.80 -5.16
N GLY A 153 8.98 29.88 -4.49
CA GLY A 153 8.10 30.99 -4.11
C GLY A 153 7.61 30.96 -2.66
N GLY A 154 7.94 29.89 -1.92
CA GLY A 154 7.67 29.74 -0.49
C GLY A 154 6.43 28.87 -0.20
N GLY A 155 6.47 28.16 0.92
CA GLY A 155 5.44 27.18 1.30
C GLY A 155 5.94 25.74 1.19
N THR A 156 5.13 24.80 1.66
CA THR A 156 5.44 23.37 1.67
C THR A 156 4.29 22.56 1.07
N ARG A 157 4.63 21.52 0.33
CA ARG A 157 3.70 20.51 -0.19
C ARG A 157 4.04 19.14 0.40
N THR A 158 3.05 18.51 1.03
CA THR A 158 3.17 17.12 1.48
C THR A 158 2.95 16.16 0.31
N GLN A 159 3.85 15.19 0.13
CA GLN A 159 3.72 14.14 -0.89
C GLN A 159 4.31 12.80 -0.44
N VAL A 160 4.11 11.76 -1.26
CA VAL A 160 4.71 10.44 -1.03
C VAL A 160 6.21 10.50 -1.31
N GLY A 161 7.00 9.94 -0.39
CA GLY A 161 8.46 9.89 -0.49
C GLY A 161 8.97 8.76 -1.37
N VAL A 162 10.31 8.69 -1.49
CA VAL A 162 10.98 7.64 -2.28
C VAL A 162 10.84 6.29 -1.58
N MET A 163 10.26 5.31 -2.26
CA MET A 163 9.99 3.97 -1.71
C MET A 163 11.27 3.22 -1.30
N ALA A 164 12.30 3.23 -2.16
CA ALA A 164 13.54 2.50 -1.91
C ALA A 164 14.50 3.30 -1.03
N LYS A 165 14.93 2.73 0.10
CA LYS A 165 15.90 3.33 1.02
C LYS A 165 17.27 2.71 0.79
N LEU A 166 18.04 3.32 -0.10
CA LEU A 166 19.40 2.87 -0.45
C LEU A 166 20.41 3.49 0.53
N SER A 167 21.30 2.69 1.10
CA SER A 167 22.26 3.16 2.11
C SER A 167 23.40 4.01 1.53
N GLU A 168 23.85 3.71 0.31
CA GLU A 168 24.99 4.40 -0.33
C GLU A 168 24.56 5.51 -1.29
N THR A 169 23.43 5.33 -1.96
CA THR A 169 22.87 6.29 -2.93
C THR A 169 21.39 6.56 -2.66
N PRO A 170 21.05 7.14 -1.48
CA PRO A 170 19.66 7.43 -1.14
C PRO A 170 18.98 8.27 -2.24
N GLY A 171 17.79 7.86 -2.67
CA GLY A 171 16.98 8.67 -3.57
C GLY A 171 16.48 9.93 -2.85
N THR A 172 16.43 11.06 -3.56
CA THR A 172 16.00 12.35 -2.99
C THR A 172 14.99 13.04 -3.89
N ILE A 173 14.05 13.76 -3.27
CA ILE A 173 13.18 14.72 -3.97
C ILE A 173 13.92 16.04 -3.97
N ARG A 174 14.36 16.48 -5.16
CA ARG A 174 15.27 17.63 -5.31
C ARG A 174 14.57 18.96 -5.56
N THR A 175 13.45 18.92 -6.26
CA THR A 175 12.67 20.10 -6.63
C THR A 175 11.18 19.75 -6.56
N PRO A 176 10.30 20.75 -6.39
CA PRO A 176 8.88 20.57 -6.68
C PRO A 176 8.67 20.20 -8.16
N GLY A 177 7.43 19.84 -8.51
CA GLY A 177 7.05 19.64 -9.90
C GLY A 177 7.19 20.95 -10.68
N PRO A 178 7.80 20.95 -11.87
CA PRO A 178 8.00 22.17 -12.64
C PRO A 178 6.69 22.68 -13.25
N GLU A 179 6.63 23.99 -13.47
CA GLU A 179 5.59 24.60 -14.30
C GLU A 179 5.76 24.23 -15.78
N VAL A 180 4.66 24.33 -16.53
CA VAL A 180 4.68 24.08 -17.98
C VAL A 180 5.68 25.02 -18.65
N GLY A 181 6.70 24.43 -19.27
CA GLY A 181 7.73 25.17 -20.00
C GLY A 181 8.81 25.82 -19.13
N GLN A 182 8.81 25.64 -17.80
CA GLN A 182 9.75 26.28 -16.85
C GLN A 182 11.22 26.18 -17.29
N HIS A 183 11.65 24.99 -17.73
CA HIS A 183 13.04 24.72 -18.12
C HIS A 183 13.30 24.86 -19.63
N THR A 184 12.33 25.31 -20.43
CA THR A 184 12.47 25.36 -21.90
C THR A 184 13.65 26.22 -22.36
N PRO A 185 13.84 27.47 -21.87
CA PRO A 185 14.94 28.31 -22.34
C PRO A 185 16.32 27.77 -21.93
N GLU A 186 16.42 27.22 -20.72
CA GLU A 186 17.64 26.61 -20.18
C GLU A 186 18.09 25.43 -21.05
N ILE A 187 17.19 24.47 -21.29
CA ILE A 187 17.50 23.28 -22.10
C ILE A 187 17.83 23.64 -23.54
N LEU A 188 17.11 24.60 -24.16
CA LEU A 188 17.43 25.02 -25.53
C LEU A 188 18.81 25.70 -25.61
N SER A 189 19.18 26.48 -24.60
CA SER A 189 20.49 27.09 -24.51
C SER A 189 21.60 26.03 -24.37
N GLU A 190 21.39 24.99 -23.55
CA GLU A 190 22.32 23.86 -23.41
C GLU A 190 22.52 23.08 -24.73
N LEU A 191 21.48 23.04 -25.57
CA LEU A 191 21.53 22.45 -26.90
C LEU A 191 22.18 23.37 -27.96
N GLY A 192 22.52 24.61 -27.59
CA GLY A 192 23.23 25.57 -28.44
C GLY A 192 22.33 26.52 -29.24
N TYR A 193 21.04 26.62 -28.91
CA TYR A 193 20.17 27.66 -29.48
C TYR A 193 20.45 29.01 -28.83
N ASP A 194 20.50 30.06 -29.64
CA ASP A 194 20.61 31.43 -29.16
C ASP A 194 19.22 32.04 -28.90
N GLU A 195 19.20 33.15 -28.16
CA GLU A 195 17.96 33.84 -27.78
C GLU A 195 17.04 34.17 -28.99
N PRO A 196 17.57 34.66 -30.14
CA PRO A 196 16.74 34.89 -31.32
C PRO A 196 16.09 33.62 -31.87
N ALA A 197 16.80 32.48 -31.87
CA ALA A 197 16.25 31.21 -32.31
C ALA A 197 15.18 30.69 -31.35
N ILE A 198 15.39 30.81 -30.03
CA ILE A 198 14.40 30.45 -29.01
C ILE A 198 13.13 31.28 -29.18
N GLU A 199 13.25 32.60 -29.38
CA GLU A 199 12.10 33.48 -29.58
C GLU A 199 11.39 33.24 -30.93
N ALA A 200 12.12 32.78 -31.96
CA ALA A 200 11.49 32.32 -33.19
C ALA A 200 10.63 31.06 -32.96
N LEU A 201 11.12 30.09 -32.17
CA LEU A 201 10.36 28.89 -31.81
C LEU A 201 9.10 29.24 -31.02
N ARG A 202 9.20 30.14 -30.04
CA ARG A 202 8.06 30.61 -29.24
C ARG A 202 7.00 31.28 -30.13
N ARG A 203 7.40 32.18 -31.02
CA ARG A 203 6.47 32.84 -31.97
C ARG A 203 5.81 31.88 -32.94
N SER A 204 6.43 30.73 -33.22
CA SER A 204 5.86 29.69 -34.08
C SER A 204 5.00 28.68 -33.32
N GLU A 205 4.81 28.84 -32.01
CA GLU A 205 4.07 27.92 -31.12
C GLU A 205 4.68 26.51 -31.07
N ALA A 206 5.95 26.36 -31.46
CA ALA A 206 6.70 25.10 -31.34
C ALA A 206 7.10 24.80 -29.88
N ILE A 207 7.16 25.85 -29.05
CA ILE A 207 7.43 25.79 -27.62
C ILE A 207 6.48 26.75 -26.88
N ALA A 208 6.25 26.47 -25.59
CA ALA A 208 5.49 27.34 -24.68
C ALA A 208 6.29 28.59 -24.25
#